data_AF-A0A816Y8K5-F1
#
_entry.id   AF-A0A816Y8K5-F1
#
_cell.length_a   1.000
_cell.length_b   1.000
_cell.length_c   1.000
_cell.angle_alpha   90.00
_cell.angle_beta   90.00
_cell.angle_gamma   90.00
#
_symmetry.space_group_name_H-M   'P 1'
#
loop_
_entity.id
_entity.type
_entity.pdbx_description
1 polymer ?
#
loop_
_entity_poly.entity_id
_entity_poly.type
_entity_poly.pdbx_seq_one_letter_code
_entity_poly.pdbx_strand_id
1 'polypeptide(L)'
;MGINAYIPGLAITGCVFCGILAALHIYIFILETILWRKRAAKTFRLPQSTVEIGAGLAANQGFYNLLLAVGLIWGLAELCPDVLLFFSAAVFTAGIFGSITASPRIIFVQVMPALFAFIFVDFGFFSTKNWSYWKHPLYLLVILMGAGFLTVILSFIIKKYFLEAISKVSLKPNSSNDNL
;
A
#
# COMPACT_ATOMS: atom_id res chain seq x y z
N MET A 1 14.66 21.72 -29.88
CA MET A 1 15.55 21.45 -28.73
C MET A 1 14.88 22.05 -27.50
N GLY A 2 13.94 21.30 -26.91
CA GLY A 2 13.03 21.81 -25.87
C GLY A 2 13.74 21.84 -24.52
N ILE A 3 13.66 22.99 -23.85
CA ILE A 3 14.25 23.29 -22.54
C ILE A 3 13.97 22.15 -21.56
N ASN A 4 15.03 21.57 -20.99
CA ASN A 4 14.99 20.42 -20.09
C ASN A 4 13.96 20.64 -18.96
N ALA A 5 12.94 19.79 -18.96
CA ALA A 5 11.82 19.74 -18.02
C ALA A 5 12.22 19.17 -16.65
N TYR A 6 13.46 19.40 -16.22
CA TYR A 6 14.08 18.84 -15.02
C TYR A 6 14.35 19.96 -14.01
N ILE A 7 13.82 19.80 -12.80
CA ILE A 7 14.06 20.73 -11.68
C ILE A 7 14.88 19.96 -10.62
N PRO A 8 16.22 20.08 -10.64
CA PRO A 8 17.10 19.24 -9.84
C PRO A 8 16.78 19.25 -8.34
N GLY A 9 16.46 20.43 -7.79
CA GLY A 9 16.14 20.57 -6.37
C GLY A 9 14.89 19.77 -5.96
N LEU A 10 13.84 19.78 -6.79
CA LEU A 10 12.62 19.00 -6.54
C LEU A 10 12.88 17.51 -6.74
N ALA A 11 13.62 17.13 -7.79
CA ALA A 11 13.99 15.74 -8.06
C ALA A 11 14.77 15.13 -6.88
N ILE A 12 15.80 15.83 -6.38
CA ILE A 12 16.58 15.39 -5.20
C ILE A 12 15.67 15.27 -3.98
N THR A 13 14.80 16.24 -3.75
CA THR A 13 13.84 16.21 -2.63
C THR A 13 12.93 14.99 -2.73
N GLY A 14 12.41 14.68 -3.92
CA GLY A 14 11.60 13.50 -4.18
C GLY A 14 12.35 12.20 -3.90
N CYS A 15 13.59 12.08 -4.38
CA CYS A 15 14.45 10.93 -4.11
C CYS A 15 14.70 10.73 -2.61
N VAL A 16 14.89 11.82 -1.83
CA VAL A 16 15.04 11.74 -0.37
C VAL A 16 13.77 11.16 0.28
N PHE A 17 12.58 11.63 -0.10
CA PHE A 17 11.33 11.07 0.41
C PHE A 17 11.13 9.61 -0.01
N CYS A 18 11.49 9.22 -1.24
CA CYS A 18 11.49 7.82 -1.67
C CYS A 18 12.44 6.96 -0.83
N GLY A 19 13.62 7.48 -0.48
CA GLY A 19 14.57 6.79 0.41
C GLY A 19 14.00 6.59 1.82
N ILE A 20 13.36 7.63 2.37
CA ILE A 20 12.66 7.55 3.66
C ILE A 20 11.54 6.50 3.61
N LEU A 21 10.74 6.48 2.55
CA LEU A 21 9.70 5.47 2.35
C LEU A 21 10.27 4.05 2.28
N ALA A 22 11.34 3.84 1.51
CA ALA A 22 11.99 2.53 1.43
C ALA A 22 12.49 2.06 2.80
N ALA A 23 13.18 2.93 3.55
CA ALA A 23 13.65 2.63 4.89
C ALA A 23 12.51 2.31 5.86
N LEU A 24 11.41 3.07 5.78
CA LEU A 24 10.20 2.81 6.57
C LEU A 24 9.60 1.43 6.27
N HIS A 25 9.51 1.04 5.00
CA HIS A 25 8.91 -0.23 4.60
C HIS A 25 9.81 -1.42 4.98
N ILE A 26 11.14 -1.25 4.95
CA ILE A 26 12.07 -2.22 5.55
C ILE A 26 11.83 -2.35 7.05
N TYR A 27 11.65 -1.22 7.76
CA TYR A 27 11.36 -1.25 9.19
C TYR A 27 10.03 -1.96 9.49
N ILE A 28 8.98 -1.70 8.70
CA ILE A 28 7.69 -2.38 8.82
C ILE A 28 7.83 -3.88 8.54
N PHE A 29 8.54 -4.25 7.46
CA PHE A 29 8.86 -5.65 7.16
C PHE A 29 9.50 -6.34 8.36
N ILE A 30 10.54 -5.75 8.97
CA ILE A 30 11.22 -6.31 10.15
C ILE A 30 10.24 -6.45 11.33
N LEU A 31 9.36 -5.47 11.55
CA LEU A 31 8.36 -5.54 12.61
C LEU A 31 7.34 -6.65 12.39
N GLU A 32 6.84 -6.82 11.18
CA GLU A 32 5.75 -7.73 10.85
C GLU A 32 6.20 -9.17 10.62
N THR A 33 7.47 -9.39 10.27
CA THR A 33 8.03 -10.74 10.03
C THR A 33 8.89 -11.21 11.19
N ILE A 34 9.95 -10.46 11.52
CA ILE A 34 11.00 -10.89 12.45
C ILE A 34 10.59 -10.61 13.89
N LEU A 35 10.05 -9.41 14.17
CA LEU A 35 9.79 -8.95 15.52
C LEU A 35 8.33 -9.09 15.96
N TRP A 36 7.45 -9.63 15.11
CA TRP A 36 6.01 -9.71 15.36
C TRP A 36 5.68 -10.29 16.73
N ARG A 37 6.17 -11.51 17.01
CA ARG A 37 5.90 -12.22 18.27
C ARG A 37 6.41 -11.48 19.52
N LYS A 38 7.44 -10.64 19.36
CA LYS A 38 8.06 -9.89 20.46
C LYS A 38 7.39 -8.53 20.70
N ARG A 39 6.83 -7.90 19.67
CA ARG A 39 6.38 -6.49 19.73
C ARG A 39 4.89 -6.30 19.48
N ALA A 40 4.23 -7.19 18.74
CA ALA A 40 2.83 -7.01 18.33
C ALA A 40 1.87 -6.90 19.52
N ALA A 41 2.06 -7.69 20.58
CA ALA A 41 1.25 -7.61 21.80
C ALA A 41 1.27 -6.19 22.40
N LYS A 42 2.44 -5.56 22.48
CA LYS A 42 2.61 -4.21 23.04
C LYS A 42 2.14 -3.11 22.07
N THR A 43 2.44 -3.26 20.78
CA THR A 43 2.13 -2.25 19.76
C THR A 43 0.62 -2.18 19.47
N PHE A 44 -0.03 -3.34 19.38
CA PHE A 44 -1.45 -3.45 19.03
C PHE A 44 -2.36 -3.75 20.22
N ARG A 45 -1.81 -3.87 21.43
CA ARG A 45 -2.54 -4.23 22.67
C ARG A 45 -3.32 -5.54 22.52
N LEU A 46 -2.69 -6.54 21.90
CA LEU A 46 -3.29 -7.84 21.59
C LEU A 46 -2.95 -8.90 22.65
N PRO A 47 -3.87 -9.83 22.96
CA PRO A 47 -3.55 -11.04 23.71
C PRO A 47 -2.49 -11.89 23.00
N GLN A 48 -1.68 -12.63 23.76
CA GLN A 48 -0.61 -13.46 23.18
C GLN A 48 -1.17 -14.51 22.22
N SER A 49 -2.33 -15.11 22.51
CA SER A 49 -3.00 -16.07 21.62
C SER A 49 -3.31 -15.48 20.24
N THR A 50 -3.71 -14.21 20.18
CA THR A 50 -3.97 -13.49 18.92
C THR A 50 -2.69 -13.21 18.15
N VAL A 51 -1.60 -12.89 18.85
CA VAL A 51 -0.28 -12.69 18.23
C VAL A 51 0.23 -13.97 17.58
N GLU A 52 0.07 -15.11 18.27
CA GLU A 52 0.48 -16.43 17.78
C GLU A 52 -0.26 -16.83 16.50
N ILE A 53 -1.59 -16.69 16.50
CA ILE A 53 -2.44 -17.00 15.34
C ILE A 53 -2.17 -16.04 14.17
N GLY A 54 -1.95 -14.75 14.45
CA GLY A 54 -1.74 -13.72 13.43
C GLY A 54 -0.35 -13.73 12.79
N ALA A 55 0.60 -14.51 13.29
CA ALA A 55 2.01 -14.43 12.88
C ALA A 55 2.23 -14.75 11.39
N GLY A 56 1.54 -15.75 10.84
CA GLY A 56 1.65 -16.08 9.41
C GLY A 56 1.12 -14.98 8.50
N LEU A 57 -0.02 -14.37 8.87
CA LEU A 57 -0.62 -13.28 8.14
C LEU A 57 0.27 -12.01 8.20
N ALA A 58 0.78 -11.69 9.39
CA ALA A 58 1.71 -10.57 9.57
C ALA A 58 2.99 -10.76 8.74
N ALA A 59 3.56 -11.96 8.73
CA ALA A 59 4.75 -12.24 7.93
C ALA A 59 4.49 -12.03 6.41
N ASN A 60 3.31 -12.43 5.93
CA ASN A 60 2.92 -12.17 4.54
C ASN A 60 2.77 -10.67 4.25
N GLN A 61 2.13 -9.90 5.15
CA GLN A 61 2.05 -8.44 5.05
C GLN A 61 3.44 -7.78 5.01
N GLY A 62 4.34 -8.24 5.87
CA GLY A 62 5.72 -7.74 5.88
C GLY A 62 6.44 -8.01 4.56
N PHE A 63 6.26 -9.18 3.93
CA PHE A 63 6.92 -9.47 2.66
C PHE A 63 6.47 -8.54 1.53
N TYR A 64 5.18 -8.16 1.48
CA TYR A 64 4.73 -7.12 0.55
C TYR A 64 5.40 -5.77 0.84
N ASN A 65 5.56 -5.39 2.12
CA ASN A 65 6.31 -4.19 2.50
C ASN A 65 7.77 -4.25 2.02
N LEU A 66 8.42 -5.42 2.07
CA LEU A 66 9.76 -5.60 1.53
C LEU A 66 9.80 -5.37 0.00
N LEU A 67 8.82 -5.89 -0.75
CA LEU A 67 8.73 -5.66 -2.20
C LEU A 67 8.56 -4.18 -2.54
N LEU A 68 7.75 -3.43 -1.77
CA LEU A 68 7.61 -1.98 -1.92
C LEU A 68 8.95 -1.26 -1.71
N ALA A 69 9.71 -1.65 -0.67
CA ALA A 69 11.03 -1.08 -0.41
C ALA A 69 12.03 -1.39 -1.53
N VAL A 70 12.08 -2.65 -2.00
CA VAL A 70 12.97 -3.06 -3.09
C VAL A 70 12.66 -2.29 -4.38
N GLY A 71 11.38 -2.11 -4.70
CA GLY A 71 10.95 -1.32 -5.86
C GLY A 71 11.40 0.15 -5.78
N LEU A 72 11.26 0.77 -4.61
CA LEU A 72 11.76 2.14 -4.38
C LEU A 72 13.29 2.23 -4.47
N ILE A 73 14.01 1.28 -3.88
CA ILE A 73 15.48 1.24 -3.95
C ILE A 73 15.95 1.06 -5.40
N TRP A 74 15.29 0.19 -6.16
CA TRP A 74 15.59 -0.01 -7.57
C TRP A 74 15.35 1.27 -8.39
N GLY A 75 14.20 1.91 -8.19
CA GLY A 75 13.91 3.20 -8.84
C GLY A 75 14.92 4.29 -8.48
N LEU A 76 15.43 4.30 -7.24
CA LEU A 76 16.48 5.23 -6.80
C LEU A 76 17.83 4.92 -7.44
N ALA A 77 18.22 3.65 -7.51
CA ALA A 77 19.50 3.21 -8.07
C ALA A 77 19.61 3.53 -9.56
N GLU A 78 18.53 3.34 -10.32
CA GLU A 78 18.46 3.62 -11.75
C GLU A 78 18.01 5.06 -12.07
N LEU A 79 17.67 5.86 -11.05
CA LEU A 79 17.04 7.18 -11.18
C LEU A 79 15.83 7.14 -12.14
N CYS A 80 15.00 6.10 -12.03
CA CYS A 80 13.84 5.87 -12.88
C CYS A 80 12.58 6.48 -12.25
N PRO A 81 12.13 7.67 -12.70
CA PRO A 81 11.04 8.38 -12.05
C PRO A 81 9.70 7.64 -12.16
N ASP A 82 9.45 6.90 -13.24
CA ASP A 82 8.22 6.12 -13.42
C ASP A 82 8.06 5.04 -12.34
N VAL A 83 9.16 4.37 -11.99
CA VAL A 83 9.20 3.36 -10.92
C VAL A 83 8.96 4.03 -9.55
N LEU A 84 9.63 5.15 -9.28
CA LEU A 84 9.45 5.91 -8.04
C LEU A 84 8.00 6.41 -7.87
N LEU A 85 7.38 6.88 -8.95
CA LEU A 85 5.99 7.37 -8.98
C LEU A 85 5.00 6.23 -8.78
N PHE A 86 5.21 5.08 -9.42
CA PHE A 86 4.36 3.91 -9.22
C PHE A 86 4.37 3.45 -7.75
N PHE A 87 5.55 3.23 -7.17
CA PHE A 87 5.65 2.74 -5.80
C PHE A 87 5.19 3.77 -4.77
N SER A 88 5.52 5.06 -4.95
CA SER A 88 5.03 6.10 -4.03
C SER A 88 3.50 6.24 -4.10
N ALA A 89 2.89 6.16 -5.28
CA ALA A 89 1.42 6.14 -5.41
C ALA A 89 0.80 4.88 -4.78
N ALA A 90 1.40 3.71 -4.98
CA ALA A 90 0.93 2.46 -4.36
C ALA A 90 0.94 2.55 -2.83
N VAL A 91 2.03 3.07 -2.24
CA VAL A 91 2.10 3.32 -0.78
C VAL A 91 1.06 4.34 -0.34
N PHE A 92 0.86 5.42 -1.09
CA PHE A 92 -0.15 6.42 -0.78
C PHE A 92 -1.55 5.81 -0.70
N THR A 93 -1.96 5.06 -1.73
CA THR A 93 -3.28 4.42 -1.77
C THR A 93 -3.44 3.34 -0.69
N ALA A 94 -2.45 2.46 -0.53
CA ALA A 94 -2.47 1.42 0.51
C ALA A 94 -2.48 2.03 1.92
N GLY A 95 -1.72 3.10 2.13
CA GLY A 95 -1.67 3.85 3.39
C GLY A 95 -3.01 4.51 3.74
N ILE A 96 -3.74 5.04 2.76
CA ILE A 96 -5.11 5.55 3.00
C ILE A 96 -6.00 4.40 3.50
N PHE A 97 -6.00 3.27 2.80
CA PHE A 97 -6.80 2.12 3.21
C PHE A 97 -6.40 1.60 4.60
N GLY A 98 -5.09 1.47 4.86
CA GLY A 98 -4.54 1.09 6.16
C GLY A 98 -4.90 2.08 7.26
N SER A 99 -4.98 3.38 6.96
CA SER A 99 -5.35 4.39 7.95
C SER A 99 -6.79 4.26 8.44
N ILE A 100 -7.69 3.82 7.55
CA ILE A 100 -9.11 3.60 7.86
C ILE A 100 -9.29 2.26 8.59
N THR A 101 -8.53 1.23 8.22
CA THR A 101 -8.76 -0.15 8.66
C THR A 101 -7.89 -0.62 9.84
N ALA A 102 -6.70 -0.06 10.00
CA ALA A 102 -5.73 -0.51 11.00
C ALA A 102 -5.38 0.59 12.03
N SER A 103 -4.95 1.77 11.58
CA SER A 103 -4.60 2.86 12.50
C SER A 103 -4.54 4.23 11.82
N PRO A 104 -5.20 5.28 12.37
CA PRO A 104 -5.09 6.64 11.84
C PRO A 104 -3.65 7.19 11.78
N ARG A 105 -2.74 6.64 12.60
CA ARG A 105 -1.32 7.02 12.62
C ARG A 105 -0.62 6.78 11.27
N ILE A 106 -1.14 5.85 10.46
CA ILE A 106 -0.61 5.53 9.13
C ILE A 106 -0.66 6.75 8.19
N ILE A 107 -1.57 7.71 8.41
CA ILE A 107 -1.62 8.97 7.65
C ILE A 107 -0.27 9.70 7.73
N PHE A 108 0.27 9.85 8.94
CA PHE A 108 1.50 10.61 9.16
C PHE A 108 2.75 9.83 8.78
N VAL A 109 2.72 8.51 8.96
CA VAL A 109 3.90 7.66 8.78
C VAL A 109 4.06 7.19 7.33
N GLN A 110 2.96 6.92 6.61
CA GLN A 110 3.01 6.40 5.24
C GLN A 110 2.40 7.36 4.21
N VAL A 111 1.17 7.84 4.45
CA VAL A 111 0.42 8.60 3.43
C VAL A 111 1.09 9.94 3.11
N MET A 112 1.46 10.72 4.13
CA MET A 112 2.09 12.02 3.91
C MET A 112 3.46 11.91 3.24
N PRO A 113 4.40 11.05 3.70
CA PRO A 113 5.67 10.86 3.00
C PRO A 113 5.51 10.35 1.57
N ALA A 114 4.55 9.46 1.33
CA ALA A 114 4.23 8.94 -0.02
C ALA A 114 3.72 10.04 -0.95
N LEU A 115 2.84 10.90 -0.45
CA LEU A 115 2.34 12.04 -1.21
C LEU A 115 3.47 13.02 -1.56
N PHE A 116 4.35 13.33 -0.61
CA PHE A 116 5.48 14.21 -0.86
C PHE A 116 6.48 13.59 -1.84
N ALA A 117 6.83 12.31 -1.69
CA ALA A 117 7.65 11.60 -2.67
C ALA A 117 7.06 11.73 -4.08
N PHE A 118 5.77 11.42 -4.22
CA PHE A 118 5.08 11.49 -5.51
C PHE A 118 5.17 12.89 -6.12
N ILE A 119 4.74 13.92 -5.38
CA ILE A 119 4.70 15.30 -5.88
C ILE A 119 6.11 15.78 -6.27
N PHE A 120 7.12 15.55 -5.43
CA PHE A 120 8.47 16.06 -5.71
C PHE A 120 9.16 15.30 -6.85
N VAL A 121 8.93 13.99 -7.01
CA VAL A 121 9.43 13.24 -8.17
C VAL A 121 8.72 13.71 -9.44
N ASP A 122 7.40 13.83 -9.42
CA ASP A 122 6.58 14.22 -10.57
C ASP A 122 6.99 15.60 -11.09
N PHE A 123 6.97 16.63 -10.24
CA PHE A 123 7.37 18.00 -10.63
C PHE A 123 8.88 18.16 -10.83
N GLY A 124 9.70 17.27 -10.25
CA GLY A 124 11.15 17.29 -10.41
C GLY A 124 11.63 16.73 -11.74
N PHE A 125 11.01 15.67 -12.22
CA PHE A 125 11.38 14.99 -13.48
C PHE A 125 10.47 15.35 -14.66
N PHE A 126 9.24 15.80 -14.40
CA PHE A 126 8.25 16.14 -15.42
C PHE A 126 7.72 17.57 -15.21
N SER A 127 8.31 18.55 -15.91
CA SER A 127 7.85 19.94 -15.90
C SER A 127 6.47 20.12 -16.56
N THR A 128 5.63 20.97 -15.95
CA THR A 128 4.26 21.32 -16.39
C THR A 128 4.17 21.98 -17.77
N LYS A 129 5.29 22.30 -18.43
CA LYS A 129 5.31 23.00 -19.74
C LYS A 129 4.79 22.17 -20.92
N ASN A 130 4.70 20.85 -20.82
CA ASN A 130 4.16 19.95 -21.87
C ASN A 130 2.97 19.11 -21.37
N TRP A 131 2.08 19.73 -20.58
CA TRP A 131 0.91 19.08 -19.98
C TRP A 131 -0.05 18.51 -21.04
N SER A 132 -0.05 17.18 -21.19
CA SER A 132 -1.12 16.44 -21.85
C SER A 132 -1.65 15.42 -20.85
N TYR A 133 -2.96 15.49 -20.55
CA TYR A 133 -3.62 14.67 -19.52
C TYR A 133 -3.34 13.16 -19.65
N TRP A 134 -3.16 12.66 -20.87
CA TRP A 134 -2.91 11.23 -21.15
C TRP A 134 -1.45 10.81 -20.98
N LYS A 135 -0.52 11.74 -20.77
CA LYS A 135 0.93 11.48 -20.71
C LYS A 135 1.60 11.94 -19.41
N HIS A 136 0.87 12.56 -18.50
CA HIS A 136 1.43 13.09 -17.25
C HIS A 136 1.29 12.09 -16.09
N PRO A 137 2.36 11.76 -15.33
CA PRO A 137 2.32 10.66 -14.36
C PRO A 137 1.25 10.76 -13.27
N LEU A 138 0.70 11.95 -13.01
CA LEU A 138 -0.48 12.15 -12.15
C LEU A 138 -1.65 11.21 -12.45
N TYR A 139 -1.83 10.75 -13.71
CA TYR A 139 -2.85 9.75 -14.00
C TYR A 139 -2.59 8.42 -13.27
N LEU A 140 -1.33 8.07 -12.97
CA LEU A 140 -1.00 6.85 -12.20
C LEU A 140 -1.59 6.91 -10.80
N LEU A 141 -1.50 8.07 -10.13
CA LEU A 141 -2.08 8.25 -8.80
C LEU A 141 -3.61 8.10 -8.85
N VAL A 142 -4.25 8.72 -9.84
CA VAL A 142 -5.71 8.64 -10.02
C VAL A 142 -6.14 7.21 -10.37
N ILE A 143 -5.42 6.52 -11.26
CA ILE A 143 -5.69 5.12 -11.64
C ILE A 143 -5.54 4.21 -10.42
N LEU A 144 -4.47 4.35 -9.64
CA LEU A 144 -4.25 3.49 -8.47
C LEU A 144 -5.27 3.75 -7.37
N MET A 145 -5.65 5.02 -7.13
CA MET A 145 -6.75 5.34 -6.22
C MET A 145 -8.09 4.76 -6.71
N GLY A 146 -8.40 4.91 -7.99
CA GLY A 146 -9.63 4.38 -8.60
C GLY A 146 -9.69 2.85 -8.57
N ALA A 147 -8.60 2.18 -8.96
CA ALA A 147 -8.47 0.73 -8.91
C ALA A 147 -8.55 0.22 -7.46
N GLY A 148 -7.89 0.88 -6.51
CA GLY A 148 -7.97 0.56 -5.09
C GLY A 148 -9.41 0.66 -4.57
N PHE A 149 -10.10 1.76 -4.87
CA PHE A 149 -11.49 1.97 -4.48
C PHE A 149 -12.44 0.93 -5.10
N LEU A 150 -12.28 0.63 -6.40
CA LEU A 150 -13.05 -0.40 -7.10
C LEU A 150 -12.86 -1.77 -6.43
N THR A 151 -11.61 -2.13 -6.10
CA THR A 151 -11.28 -3.41 -5.43
C THR A 151 -11.95 -3.53 -4.06
N VAL A 152 -11.99 -2.43 -3.30
CA VAL A 152 -12.67 -2.39 -1.99
C VAL A 152 -14.18 -2.60 -2.16
N ILE A 153 -14.82 -1.88 -3.10
CA ILE A 153 -16.25 -2.05 -3.37
C ILE A 153 -16.56 -3.49 -3.78
N LEU A 154 -15.80 -4.06 -4.71
CA LEU A 154 -15.93 -5.45 -5.13
C LEU A 154 -15.83 -6.41 -3.95
N SER A 155 -14.86 -6.20 -3.06
CA SER A 155 -14.67 -7.03 -1.85
C SER A 155 -15.90 -7.01 -0.93
N PHE A 156 -16.51 -5.83 -0.72
CA PHE A 156 -17.75 -5.72 0.06
C PHE A 156 -18.95 -6.40 -0.60
N ILE A 157 -19.09 -6.24 -1.92
CA ILE A 157 -20.18 -6.88 -2.69
C ILE A 157 -20.04 -8.39 -2.64
N ILE A 158 -18.86 -8.94 -2.90
CA ILE A 158 -18.60 -10.39 -2.85
C ILE A 158 -18.91 -10.93 -1.46
N LYS A 159 -18.46 -10.26 -0.39
CA LYS A 159 -18.76 -10.70 0.98
C LYS A 159 -20.27 -10.74 1.24
N LYS A 160 -20.99 -9.67 0.93
CA LYS A 160 -22.42 -9.51 1.24
C LYS A 160 -23.31 -10.47 0.44
N TYR A 161 -23.02 -10.68 -0.83
CA TYR A 161 -23.93 -11.41 -1.72
C TYR A 161 -23.49 -12.85 -2.00
N PHE A 162 -22.18 -13.12 -2.02
CA PHE A 162 -21.68 -14.45 -2.38
C PHE A 162 -21.41 -15.29 -1.12
N LEU A 163 -20.55 -14.79 -0.22
CA LEU A 163 -20.12 -15.58 0.94
C LEU A 163 -21.24 -15.78 1.97
N GLU A 164 -22.02 -14.73 2.27
CA GLU A 164 -23.19 -14.86 3.17
C GLU A 164 -24.29 -15.75 2.60
N ALA A 165 -24.41 -15.84 1.27
CA ALA A 165 -25.36 -16.74 0.63
C ALA A 165 -24.90 -18.20 0.75
N ILE A 166 -23.62 -18.47 0.49
CA ILE A 166 -23.03 -19.82 0.63
C ILE A 166 -23.10 -20.30 2.08
N SER A 167 -22.80 -19.44 3.06
CA SER A 167 -22.87 -19.83 4.48
C SER A 167 -24.29 -20.20 4.90
N LYS A 168 -25.32 -19.47 4.42
CA LYS A 168 -26.73 -19.79 4.69
C LYS A 168 -27.16 -21.12 4.07
N VAL A 169 -26.65 -21.46 2.89
CA VAL A 169 -26.90 -22.76 2.24
C VAL A 169 -26.21 -23.89 3.00
N SER A 170 -24.95 -23.70 3.41
CA SER A 170 -24.17 -24.70 4.13
C SER A 170 -24.65 -24.98 5.55
N LEU A 171 -25.34 -24.02 6.19
CA LEU A 171 -25.88 -24.15 7.56
C LEU A 171 -27.30 -24.71 7.60
N LYS A 172 -27.95 -24.99 6.47
CA LYS A 172 -29.26 -25.64 6.46
C LYS A 172 -29.03 -27.13 6.76
N PRO A 173 -29.40 -27.66 7.95
CA PRO A 173 -29.17 -29.06 8.25
C PRO A 173 -29.99 -29.93 7.29
N ASN A 174 -29.41 -31.05 6.88
CA ASN A 174 -30.07 -32.03 6.01
C ASN A 174 -31.21 -32.70 6.79
N SER A 175 -32.41 -32.11 6.77
CA SER A 175 -33.59 -32.57 7.51
C SER A 175 -34.24 -33.82 6.88
N SER A 176 -33.44 -34.77 6.40
CA SER A 176 -33.92 -35.91 5.62
C SER A 176 -33.23 -37.23 5.97
N ASN A 177 -32.86 -37.47 7.23
CA ASN A 177 -32.38 -38.79 7.67
C ASN A 177 -33.00 -39.28 8.99
N ASP A 178 -34.11 -38.71 9.46
CA ASP A 178 -34.84 -39.19 10.66
C ASP A 178 -36.06 -40.06 10.27
N ASN A 179 -35.90 -41.01 9.34
CA ASN A 179 -36.91 -42.02 9.02
C ASN A 179 -36.25 -43.32 8.52
N LEU A 180 -35.52 -44.02 9.39
CA LEU A 180 -35.23 -45.45 9.27
C LEU A 180 -35.18 -46.08 10.67
#